data_AF-A0A9P8EJX3-F1
#
_entry.id   AF-A0A9P8EJX3-F1
#
_cell.length_a   1.000
_cell.length_b   1.000
_cell.length_c   1.000
_cell.angle_alpha   90.00
_cell.angle_beta   90.00
_cell.angle_gamma   90.00
#
_symmetry.space_group_name_H-M   'P 1'
#
loop_
_entity.id
_entity.type
_entity.pdbx_description
1 polymer ?
#
loop_
_entity_poly.entity_id
_entity_poly.type
_entity_poly.pdbx_seq_one_letter_code
_entity_poly.pdbx_strand_id
1 'polypeptide(L)'
;MSYHSQFTLSTADQLDVDATWFDKQRQLPVEKNDARLRTWLVEQVDALQDFYDGDTNADAVAAIMTHSISTSSILDLGSYSNDILALNILWRLLIKALIEWPVSRTRDLFALLDAIARIPHKIHKGEASDDDGTPWTWSEFPYFSLIWPEHFQPGQICRRCSDGQEIVLARRLYLRIKDLEAQLIAKRVMGMGRWRTQYIILALEKDIDDSDRQIAINDAVGYEQVKLDFHIPAISFLFRYSAREIYGRVVHGDVKDMTQARLWPGVAREFENGAERWSFWTQRLEELAGGKVGNEVAVAARSALASMAVCEDA
;
A
#
# COMPACT_ATOMS: atom_id res chain seq x y z
N MET A 1 -19.14 -4.50 -8.90
CA MET A 1 -18.52 -5.05 -7.68
C MET A 1 -18.30 -3.89 -6.73
N SER A 2 -18.78 -3.98 -5.48
CA SER A 2 -18.52 -2.94 -4.46
C SER A 2 -17.04 -3.00 -4.06
N TYR A 3 -16.43 -1.83 -3.78
CA TYR A 3 -15.04 -1.73 -3.29
C TYR A 3 -14.80 -2.59 -2.04
N HIS A 4 -15.86 -2.79 -1.25
CA HIS A 4 -15.89 -3.60 -0.02
C HIS A 4 -15.98 -5.10 -0.24
N SER A 5 -16.26 -5.58 -1.46
CA SER A 5 -16.48 -7.01 -1.67
C SER A 5 -15.18 -7.84 -1.69
N GLN A 6 -14.01 -7.20 -1.63
CA GLN A 6 -12.70 -7.87 -1.67
C GLN A 6 -12.07 -8.06 -0.28
N PHE A 7 -12.44 -7.24 0.69
CA PHE A 7 -11.89 -7.25 2.04
C PHE A 7 -13.01 -7.23 3.06
N THR A 8 -12.94 -8.13 4.03
CA THR A 8 -13.88 -8.12 5.16
C THR A 8 -13.36 -7.06 6.11
N LEU A 9 -13.91 -5.85 6.06
CA LEU A 9 -13.49 -4.80 6.98
C LEU A 9 -13.78 -5.21 8.42
N SER A 10 -12.73 -5.34 9.20
CA SER A 10 -12.82 -5.28 10.64
C SER A 10 -13.43 -3.94 11.04
N THR A 11 -14.52 -3.97 11.79
CA THR A 11 -14.97 -2.78 12.51
C THR A 11 -13.85 -2.39 13.48
N ALA A 12 -13.59 -1.09 13.64
CA ALA A 12 -12.35 -0.55 14.23
C ALA A 12 -12.05 -0.96 15.69
N ASP A 13 -12.84 -1.85 16.27
CA ASP A 13 -12.79 -2.32 17.65
C ASP A 13 -12.64 -3.84 17.78
N GLN A 14 -12.34 -4.58 16.70
CA GLN A 14 -12.04 -6.00 16.88
C GLN A 14 -10.66 -6.17 17.53
N LEU A 15 -10.67 -6.75 18.73
CA LEU A 15 -9.46 -7.20 19.43
C LEU A 15 -8.80 -8.39 18.73
N ASP A 16 -9.53 -9.06 17.83
CA ASP A 16 -9.20 -10.37 17.28
C ASP A 16 -9.66 -10.50 15.82
N VAL A 17 -9.06 -11.42 15.05
CA VAL A 17 -9.53 -11.77 13.71
C VAL A 17 -10.82 -12.61 13.79
N ASP A 18 -11.58 -12.67 12.70
CA ASP A 18 -12.70 -13.61 12.59
C ASP A 18 -12.18 -15.05 12.84
N ALA A 19 -12.86 -15.83 13.69
CA ALA A 19 -12.45 -17.20 14.03
C ALA A 19 -12.33 -18.13 12.80
N THR A 20 -13.01 -17.78 11.70
CA THR A 20 -12.95 -18.49 10.42
C THR A 20 -11.92 -17.91 9.44
N TRP A 21 -11.16 -16.88 9.84
CA TRP A 21 -10.24 -16.16 8.94
C TRP A 21 -9.20 -17.09 8.34
N PHE A 22 -8.53 -17.91 9.17
CA PHE A 22 -7.53 -18.87 8.72
C PHE A 22 -8.14 -19.96 7.83
N ASP A 23 -9.32 -20.49 8.20
CA ASP A 23 -10.02 -21.48 7.38
C ASP A 23 -10.41 -20.93 6.00
N LYS A 24 -10.85 -19.67 5.93
CA LYS A 24 -11.09 -18.96 4.67
C LYS A 24 -9.80 -18.85 3.84
N GLN A 25 -8.65 -18.59 4.47
CA GLN A 25 -7.38 -18.53 3.75
C GLN A 25 -6.95 -19.89 3.21
N ARG A 26 -7.11 -20.98 3.97
CA ARG A 26 -6.82 -22.36 3.52
C ARG A 26 -7.63 -22.75 2.28
N GLN A 27 -8.83 -22.20 2.13
CA GLN A 27 -9.75 -22.46 1.03
C GLN A 27 -9.55 -21.55 -0.19
N LEU A 28 -8.61 -20.61 -0.16
CA LEU A 28 -8.39 -19.71 -1.30
C LEU A 28 -8.12 -20.50 -2.58
N PRO A 29 -8.67 -20.10 -3.74
CA PRO A 29 -8.34 -20.73 -5.01
C PRO A 29 -6.83 -20.66 -5.27
N VAL A 30 -6.22 -21.79 -5.60
CA VAL A 30 -4.84 -21.83 -6.10
C VAL A 30 -4.87 -21.94 -7.61
N GLU A 31 -4.01 -21.18 -8.27
CA GLU A 31 -3.97 -21.14 -9.73
C GLU A 31 -3.69 -22.54 -10.29
N LYS A 32 -4.44 -22.91 -11.34
CA LYS A 32 -4.34 -24.20 -12.05
C LYS A 32 -4.61 -25.45 -11.20
N ASN A 33 -5.13 -25.31 -9.98
CA ASN A 33 -5.40 -26.42 -9.05
C ASN A 33 -4.17 -27.32 -8.80
N ASP A 34 -2.95 -26.78 -8.88
CA ASP A 34 -1.74 -27.55 -8.60
C ASP A 34 -1.67 -27.95 -7.12
N ALA A 35 -1.47 -29.24 -6.86
CA ALA A 35 -1.47 -29.79 -5.50
C ALA A 35 -0.33 -29.26 -4.64
N ARG A 36 0.84 -28.92 -5.22
CA ARG A 36 1.97 -28.37 -4.47
C ARG A 36 1.68 -26.96 -4.00
N LEU A 37 1.09 -26.13 -4.87
CA LEU A 37 0.65 -24.78 -4.50
C LEU A 37 -0.40 -24.82 -3.38
N ARG A 38 -1.30 -25.80 -3.40
CA ARG A 38 -2.25 -26.03 -2.30
C ARG A 38 -1.54 -26.38 -1.00
N THR A 39 -0.58 -27.31 -1.03
CA THR A 39 0.20 -27.69 0.16
C THR A 39 0.94 -26.49 0.72
N TRP A 40 1.63 -25.70 -0.11
CA TRP A 40 2.37 -24.53 0.34
C TRP A 40 1.47 -23.46 0.97
N LEU A 41 0.29 -23.23 0.40
CA LEU A 41 -0.71 -22.34 1.00
C LEU A 41 -1.11 -22.82 2.40
N VAL A 42 -1.41 -24.11 2.57
CA VAL A 42 -1.82 -24.65 3.88
C VAL A 42 -0.69 -24.52 4.90
N GLU A 43 0.54 -24.91 4.53
CA GLU A 43 1.73 -24.74 5.38
C GLU A 43 1.92 -23.29 5.83
N GLN A 44 1.77 -22.34 4.91
CA GLN A 44 1.90 -20.91 5.19
C GLN A 44 0.79 -20.37 6.09
N VAL A 45 -0.45 -20.84 5.91
CA VAL A 45 -1.60 -20.44 6.74
C VAL A 45 -1.47 -21.01 8.14
N ASP A 46 -1.05 -22.27 8.28
CA ASP A 46 -0.85 -22.91 9.58
C ASP A 46 0.27 -22.20 10.36
N ALA A 47 1.41 -21.92 9.71
CA ALA A 47 2.50 -21.16 10.34
C ALA A 47 2.09 -19.75 10.77
N LEU A 48 1.26 -19.08 9.97
CA LEU A 48 0.73 -17.76 10.31
C LEU A 48 -0.30 -17.82 11.45
N GLN A 49 -1.06 -18.91 11.56
CA GLN A 49 -1.97 -19.14 12.67
C GLN A 49 -1.19 -19.35 13.97
N ASP A 50 -0.19 -20.23 13.99
CA ASP A 50 0.67 -20.45 15.16
C ASP A 50 1.32 -19.12 15.62
N PHE A 51 1.72 -18.27 14.65
CA PHE A 51 2.26 -16.94 14.95
C PHE A 51 1.23 -16.02 15.59
N TYR A 52 0.00 -16.08 15.10
CA TYR A 52 -1.11 -15.29 15.61
C TYR A 52 -1.44 -15.66 17.06
N ASP A 53 -1.52 -16.97 17.32
CA ASP A 53 -1.85 -17.58 18.61
C ASP A 53 -0.70 -17.45 19.63
N GLY A 54 0.51 -17.11 19.17
CA GLY A 54 1.68 -16.86 20.01
C GLY A 54 2.52 -18.11 20.28
N ASP A 55 2.26 -19.19 19.56
CA ASP A 55 2.97 -20.48 19.68
C ASP A 55 4.36 -20.45 19.04
N THR A 56 4.62 -19.44 18.19
CA THR A 56 5.89 -19.28 17.48
C THR A 56 6.26 -17.81 17.28
N ASN A 57 7.50 -17.56 16.85
CA ASN A 57 8.04 -16.21 16.63
C ASN A 57 8.23 -15.91 15.14
N ALA A 58 8.47 -14.64 14.83
CA ALA A 58 8.60 -14.14 13.46
C ALA A 58 9.69 -14.87 12.64
N ASP A 59 10.85 -15.19 13.23
CA ASP A 59 11.95 -15.84 12.51
C ASP A 59 11.63 -17.30 12.16
N ALA A 60 11.02 -18.04 13.08
CA ALA A 60 10.58 -19.41 12.83
C ALA A 60 9.48 -19.47 11.76
N VAL A 61 8.51 -18.55 11.83
CA VAL A 61 7.41 -18.44 10.86
C VAL A 61 7.95 -18.07 9.48
N ALA A 62 8.85 -17.09 9.40
CA ALA A 62 9.50 -16.72 8.15
C ALA A 62 10.23 -17.92 7.52
N ALA A 63 10.96 -18.70 8.31
CA ALA A 63 11.64 -19.89 7.83
C ALA A 63 10.65 -20.93 7.25
N ILE A 64 9.53 -21.19 7.93
CA ILE A 64 8.51 -22.14 7.46
C ILE A 64 7.86 -21.63 6.17
N MET A 65 7.35 -20.38 6.18
CA MET A 65 6.58 -19.82 5.06
C MET A 65 7.39 -19.70 3.77
N THR A 66 8.71 -19.52 3.88
CA THR A 66 9.63 -19.35 2.73
C THR A 66 10.30 -20.66 2.30
N HIS A 67 10.27 -21.71 3.13
CA HIS A 67 11.04 -22.94 2.90
C HIS A 67 10.69 -23.58 1.55
N SER A 68 9.41 -23.90 1.36
CA SER A 68 8.92 -24.62 0.18
C SER A 68 9.19 -23.87 -1.13
N ILE A 69 9.15 -22.54 -1.11
CA ILE A 69 9.50 -21.67 -2.24
C ILE A 69 11.01 -21.63 -2.46
N SER A 70 11.80 -21.61 -1.39
CA SER A 70 13.27 -21.53 -1.48
C SER A 70 13.90 -22.84 -1.97
N THR A 71 13.31 -23.99 -1.59
CA THR A 71 13.88 -25.33 -1.84
C THR A 71 13.28 -26.04 -3.05
N SER A 72 12.29 -25.44 -3.72
CA SER A 72 11.69 -25.96 -4.95
C SER A 72 12.23 -25.25 -6.19
N SER A 73 12.21 -25.92 -7.33
CA SER A 73 12.41 -25.27 -8.63
C SER A 73 11.13 -24.55 -9.05
N ILE A 74 11.22 -23.62 -10.01
CA ILE A 74 10.04 -22.99 -10.61
C ILE A 74 9.13 -24.09 -11.16
N LEU A 75 7.85 -24.05 -10.79
CA LEU A 75 6.89 -25.06 -11.24
C LEU A 75 6.63 -24.88 -12.74
N ASP A 76 6.86 -25.89 -13.56
CA ASP A 76 6.42 -25.83 -14.96
C ASP A 76 4.92 -26.09 -15.06
N LEU A 77 4.15 -25.01 -15.12
CA LEU A 77 2.71 -25.05 -15.25
C LEU A 77 2.24 -24.55 -16.63
N GLY A 78 3.15 -24.30 -17.58
CA GLY A 78 2.81 -23.78 -18.91
C GLY A 78 2.30 -22.32 -18.93
N SER A 79 2.71 -21.46 -17.99
CA SER A 79 2.57 -19.99 -18.09
C SER A 79 3.93 -19.34 -18.29
N TYR A 80 3.94 -18.14 -18.86
CA TYR A 80 5.11 -17.28 -19.02
C TYR A 80 5.66 -16.71 -17.70
N SER A 81 4.91 -16.84 -16.60
CA SER A 81 5.32 -16.36 -15.26
C SER A 81 4.87 -17.38 -14.22
N ASN A 82 5.54 -18.53 -14.15
CA ASN A 82 5.22 -19.55 -13.14
C ASN A 82 5.92 -19.28 -11.79
N ASP A 83 7.02 -18.55 -11.83
CA ASP A 83 7.83 -18.10 -10.69
C ASP A 83 7.03 -17.23 -9.71
N ILE A 84 6.16 -16.36 -10.22
CA ILE A 84 5.31 -15.49 -9.40
C ILE A 84 4.22 -16.24 -8.64
N LEU A 85 3.73 -17.39 -9.11
CA LEU A 85 2.50 -18.00 -8.59
C LEU A 85 2.62 -18.37 -7.10
N ALA A 86 3.77 -18.93 -6.71
CA ALA A 86 4.06 -19.28 -5.33
C ALA A 86 4.24 -18.05 -4.42
N LEU A 87 4.90 -17.02 -4.95
CA LEU A 87 5.09 -15.74 -4.27
C LEU A 87 3.75 -15.02 -4.09
N ASN A 88 2.87 -15.06 -5.08
CA ASN A 88 1.53 -14.49 -5.01
C ASN A 88 0.71 -15.10 -3.87
N ILE A 89 0.83 -16.42 -3.63
CA ILE A 89 0.14 -17.08 -2.50
C ILE A 89 0.62 -16.46 -1.18
N LEU A 90 1.94 -16.45 -0.96
CA LEU A 90 2.54 -15.93 0.26
C LEU A 90 2.22 -14.45 0.49
N TRP A 91 2.43 -13.61 -0.53
CA TRP A 91 2.20 -12.18 -0.45
C TRP A 91 0.73 -11.83 -0.30
N ARG A 92 -0.19 -12.51 -0.98
CA ARG A 92 -1.64 -12.30 -0.77
C ARG A 92 -2.05 -12.62 0.66
N LEU A 93 -1.52 -13.70 1.23
CA LEU A 93 -1.78 -14.08 2.61
C LEU A 93 -1.31 -12.98 3.59
N LEU A 94 -0.06 -12.51 3.44
CA LEU A 94 0.51 -11.47 4.31
C LEU A 94 -0.16 -10.10 4.12
N ILE A 95 -0.50 -9.73 2.87
CA ILE A 95 -1.25 -8.49 2.58
C ILE A 95 -2.63 -8.55 3.22
N LYS A 96 -3.34 -9.68 3.11
CA LYS A 96 -4.64 -9.86 3.79
C LYS A 96 -4.48 -9.75 5.29
N ALA A 97 -3.45 -10.37 5.88
CA ALA A 97 -3.19 -10.23 7.31
C ALA A 97 -2.94 -8.76 7.70
N LEU A 98 -2.10 -8.01 6.98
CA LEU A 98 -1.84 -6.60 7.26
C LEU A 98 -3.11 -5.75 7.26
N ILE A 99 -4.00 -6.00 6.30
CA ILE A 99 -5.22 -5.22 6.10
C ILE A 99 -6.32 -5.62 7.09
N GLU A 100 -6.51 -6.92 7.30
CA GLU A 100 -7.68 -7.48 8.01
C GLU A 100 -7.41 -7.75 9.50
N TRP A 101 -6.15 -7.91 9.93
CA TRP A 101 -5.82 -8.12 11.35
C TRP A 101 -5.96 -6.83 12.18
N PRO A 102 -6.21 -6.94 13.49
CA PRO A 102 -6.25 -5.80 14.41
C PRO A 102 -5.02 -4.91 14.29
N VAL A 103 -5.21 -3.60 14.40
CA VAL A 103 -4.13 -2.60 14.29
C VAL A 103 -3.01 -2.88 15.30
N SER A 104 -3.35 -3.41 16.48
CA SER A 104 -2.38 -3.82 17.52
C SER A 104 -1.37 -4.86 17.04
N ARG A 105 -1.72 -5.72 16.08
CA ARG A 105 -0.84 -6.75 15.50
C ARG A 105 -0.02 -6.27 14.30
N THR A 106 -0.20 -5.01 13.86
CA THR A 106 0.55 -4.45 12.73
C THR A 106 2.05 -4.61 12.93
N ARG A 107 2.57 -4.25 14.12
CA ARG A 107 4.00 -4.33 14.42
C ARG A 107 4.55 -5.76 14.30
N ASP A 108 3.78 -6.75 14.71
CA ASP A 108 4.18 -8.16 14.65
C ASP A 108 4.31 -8.64 13.20
N LEU A 109 3.38 -8.23 12.34
CA LEU A 109 3.43 -8.54 10.90
C LEU A 109 4.61 -7.85 10.21
N PHE A 110 4.95 -6.61 10.58
CA PHE A 110 6.17 -5.97 10.08
C PHE A 110 7.44 -6.67 10.59
N ALA A 111 7.45 -7.19 11.81
CA ALA A 111 8.57 -8.00 12.30
C ALA A 111 8.71 -9.31 11.52
N LEU A 112 7.59 -9.93 11.12
CA LEU A 112 7.58 -11.09 10.23
C LEU A 112 8.12 -10.76 8.82
N LEU A 113 7.73 -9.62 8.23
CA LEU A 113 8.32 -9.16 6.96
C LEU A 113 9.83 -8.92 7.08
N ASP A 114 10.27 -8.27 8.16
CA ASP A 114 11.69 -8.07 8.45
C ASP A 114 12.42 -9.41 8.61
N ALA A 115 11.78 -10.44 9.18
CA ALA A 115 12.34 -11.79 9.30
C ALA A 115 12.43 -12.52 7.96
N ILE A 116 11.40 -12.42 7.11
CA ILE A 116 11.42 -12.94 5.74
C ILE A 116 12.58 -12.33 4.95
N ALA A 117 12.78 -11.00 5.04
CA ALA A 117 13.88 -10.32 4.36
C ALA A 117 15.27 -10.82 4.77
N ARG A 118 15.42 -11.41 5.97
CA ARG A 118 16.68 -11.97 6.46
C ARG A 118 16.90 -13.43 6.05
N ILE A 119 15.94 -14.07 5.41
CA ILE A 119 16.12 -15.45 4.94
C ILE A 119 17.25 -15.49 3.92
N PRO A 120 18.33 -16.27 4.17
CA PRO A 120 19.53 -16.24 3.33
C PRO A 120 19.36 -16.99 2.01
N HIS A 121 18.28 -17.77 1.88
CA HIS A 121 18.03 -18.57 0.69
C HIS A 121 17.57 -17.71 -0.49
N LYS A 122 17.89 -18.16 -1.70
CA LYS A 122 17.36 -17.60 -2.93
C LYS A 122 15.98 -18.18 -3.24
N ILE A 123 15.20 -17.42 -3.99
CA ILE A 123 13.86 -17.83 -4.40
C ILE A 123 13.97 -18.89 -5.51
N HIS A 124 13.19 -19.96 -5.40
CA HIS A 124 13.17 -21.09 -6.34
C HIS A 124 14.56 -21.68 -6.63
N LYS A 125 15.36 -22.00 -5.60
CA LYS A 125 16.77 -22.41 -5.72
C LYS A 125 17.67 -21.43 -6.49
N GLY A 126 17.25 -20.18 -6.64
CA GLY A 126 17.94 -19.17 -7.44
C GLY A 126 17.64 -19.21 -8.94
N GLU A 127 16.62 -19.97 -9.37
CA GLU A 127 16.15 -19.99 -10.75
C GLU A 127 15.37 -18.70 -11.11
N ALA A 128 14.74 -18.06 -10.13
CA ALA A 128 14.02 -16.81 -10.32
C ALA A 128 14.97 -15.62 -10.15
N SER A 129 14.98 -14.72 -11.14
CA SER A 129 15.93 -13.63 -11.24
C SER A 129 15.28 -12.35 -11.74
N ASP A 130 15.92 -11.22 -11.45
CA ASP A 130 15.57 -9.94 -12.06
C ASP A 130 15.88 -9.90 -13.57
N ASP A 131 15.56 -8.76 -14.19
CA ASP A 131 15.77 -8.52 -15.63
C ASP A 131 17.25 -8.62 -16.05
N ASP A 132 18.17 -8.41 -15.11
CA ASP A 132 19.62 -8.52 -15.33
C ASP A 132 20.15 -9.96 -15.09
N GLY A 133 19.27 -10.90 -14.73
CA GLY A 133 19.61 -12.29 -14.44
C GLY A 133 20.20 -12.51 -13.05
N THR A 134 20.10 -11.53 -12.15
CA THR A 134 20.51 -11.67 -10.75
C THR A 134 19.46 -12.45 -9.97
N PRO A 135 19.82 -13.57 -9.30
CA PRO A 135 18.85 -14.36 -8.55
C PRO A 135 18.22 -13.57 -7.40
N TRP A 136 16.89 -13.52 -7.37
CA TRP A 136 16.14 -12.76 -6.38
C TRP A 136 16.39 -13.26 -4.95
N THR A 137 16.42 -12.29 -4.04
CA THR A 137 16.46 -12.52 -2.60
C THR A 137 15.11 -12.20 -1.94
N TRP A 138 14.90 -12.74 -0.74
CA TRP A 138 13.73 -12.37 0.06
C TRP A 138 13.76 -10.91 0.52
N SER A 139 14.93 -10.28 0.62
CA SER A 139 15.06 -8.85 0.97
C SER A 139 14.55 -7.89 -0.10
N GLU A 140 14.37 -8.36 -1.34
CA GLU A 140 13.89 -7.54 -2.45
C GLU A 140 12.36 -7.56 -2.59
N PHE A 141 11.67 -8.44 -1.86
CA PHE A 141 10.21 -8.60 -1.91
C PHE A 141 9.64 -8.66 -3.35
N PRO A 142 10.13 -9.56 -4.21
CA PRO A 142 9.75 -9.59 -5.62
C PRO A 142 8.24 -9.75 -5.78
N TYR A 143 7.67 -8.95 -6.69
CA TYR A 143 6.24 -8.87 -6.99
C TYR A 143 5.31 -8.39 -5.87
N PHE A 144 5.80 -8.08 -4.67
CA PHE A 144 4.94 -7.64 -3.56
C PHE A 144 4.11 -6.41 -3.95
N SER A 145 4.75 -5.42 -4.57
CA SER A 145 4.08 -4.19 -5.02
C SER A 145 3.07 -4.41 -6.14
N LEU A 146 3.20 -5.49 -6.94
CA LEU A 146 2.32 -5.77 -8.08
C LEU A 146 0.92 -6.18 -7.62
N ILE A 147 0.82 -6.82 -6.46
CA ILE A 147 -0.43 -7.35 -5.91
C ILE A 147 -0.97 -6.54 -4.74
N TRP A 148 -0.35 -5.40 -4.43
CA TRP A 148 -0.84 -4.47 -3.43
C TRP A 148 -2.20 -3.91 -3.88
N PRO A 149 -3.23 -3.87 -3.02
CA PRO A 149 -4.59 -3.56 -3.42
C PRO A 149 -4.79 -2.05 -3.62
N GLU A 150 -4.47 -1.56 -4.81
CA GLU A 150 -4.76 -0.17 -5.21
C GLU A 150 -5.21 -0.07 -6.66
N HIS A 151 -6.53 -0.01 -6.84
CA HIS A 151 -7.12 0.24 -8.17
C HIS A 151 -8.16 1.35 -8.19
N PHE A 152 -8.62 1.87 -7.04
CA PHE A 152 -9.66 2.89 -7.00
C PHE A 152 -9.21 4.16 -6.29
N GLN A 153 -9.38 5.28 -6.98
CA GLN A 153 -9.23 6.61 -6.41
C GLN A 153 -10.43 6.97 -5.53
N PRO A 154 -10.29 7.89 -4.56
CA PRO A 154 -11.38 8.24 -3.65
C PRO A 154 -12.70 8.65 -4.32
N GLY A 155 -12.68 9.36 -5.45
CA GLY A 155 -13.92 9.67 -6.19
C GLY A 155 -14.60 8.43 -6.78
N GLN A 156 -13.83 7.45 -7.25
CA GLN A 156 -14.36 6.16 -7.72
C GLN A 156 -14.93 5.34 -6.56
N ILE A 157 -14.29 5.38 -5.39
CA ILE A 157 -14.78 4.75 -4.17
C ILE A 157 -16.14 5.34 -3.79
N CYS A 158 -16.24 6.66 -3.66
CA CYS A 158 -17.50 7.34 -3.31
C CYS A 158 -18.62 7.05 -4.30
N ARG A 159 -18.30 6.95 -5.60
CA ARG A 159 -19.27 6.61 -6.65
C ARG A 159 -19.87 5.21 -6.50
N ARG A 160 -19.06 4.25 -6.06
CA ARG A 160 -19.43 2.83 -6.04
C ARG A 160 -20.06 2.37 -4.73
N CYS A 161 -20.04 3.25 -3.72
CA CYS A 161 -20.76 3.07 -2.48
C CYS A 161 -22.23 3.45 -2.67
N SER A 162 -23.12 2.70 -2.04
CA SER A 162 -24.57 2.82 -2.17
C SER A 162 -25.13 3.94 -1.30
N ASP A 163 -24.46 4.25 -0.19
CA ASP A 163 -24.86 5.30 0.76
C ASP A 163 -23.66 5.88 1.53
N GLY A 164 -23.95 6.87 2.40
CA GLY A 164 -22.94 7.54 3.21
C GLY A 164 -22.25 6.65 4.26
N GLN A 165 -22.91 5.60 4.77
CA GLN A 165 -22.28 4.67 5.72
C GLN A 165 -21.27 3.78 5.01
N GLU A 166 -21.61 3.29 3.81
CA GLU A 166 -20.68 2.53 2.98
C GLU A 166 -19.45 3.37 2.60
N ILE A 167 -19.62 4.67 2.33
CA ILE A 167 -18.51 5.61 2.10
C ILE A 167 -17.60 5.73 3.34
N VAL A 168 -18.18 5.88 4.54
CA VAL A 168 -17.40 5.98 5.79
C VAL A 168 -16.56 4.72 6.03
N LEU A 169 -17.15 3.54 5.82
CA LEU A 169 -16.41 2.27 5.93
C LEU A 169 -15.32 2.19 4.85
N ALA A 170 -15.61 2.61 3.62
CA ALA A 170 -14.67 2.54 2.50
C ALA A 170 -13.47 3.44 2.75
N ARG A 171 -13.75 4.64 3.26
CA ARG A 171 -12.74 5.59 3.70
C ARG A 171 -11.84 5.00 4.78
N ARG A 172 -12.41 4.33 5.78
CA ARG A 172 -11.61 3.68 6.83
C ARG A 172 -10.66 2.62 6.27
N LEU A 173 -11.15 1.74 5.40
CA LEU A 173 -10.31 0.74 4.72
C LEU A 173 -9.22 1.40 3.88
N TYR A 174 -9.61 2.38 3.08
CA TYR A 174 -8.70 3.10 2.21
C TYR A 174 -7.56 3.73 3.01
N LEU A 175 -7.89 4.43 4.10
CA LEU A 175 -6.89 5.06 4.96
C LEU A 175 -6.02 4.04 5.70
N ARG A 176 -6.57 2.88 6.10
CA ARG A 176 -5.78 1.76 6.63
C ARG A 176 -4.78 1.24 5.62
N ILE A 177 -5.21 1.00 4.37
CA ILE A 177 -4.33 0.57 3.28
C ILE A 177 -3.25 1.63 3.03
N LYS A 178 -3.59 2.92 3.01
CA LYS A 178 -2.63 4.01 2.78
C LYS A 178 -1.62 4.19 3.91
N ASP A 179 -2.01 4.00 5.16
CA ASP A 179 -1.07 3.98 6.29
C ASP A 179 -0.10 2.79 6.19
N LEU A 180 -0.61 1.59 5.89
CA LEU A 180 0.23 0.40 5.69
C LEU A 180 1.18 0.58 4.50
N GLU A 181 0.69 1.11 3.38
CA GLU A 181 1.50 1.42 2.20
C GLU A 181 2.67 2.34 2.57
N ALA A 182 2.40 3.44 3.28
CA ALA A 182 3.44 4.38 3.69
C ALA A 182 4.50 3.74 4.61
N GLN A 183 4.09 2.86 5.53
CA GLN A 183 5.00 2.11 6.38
C GLN A 183 5.84 1.10 5.59
N LEU A 184 5.24 0.39 4.63
CA LEU A 184 5.94 -0.55 3.75
C LEU A 184 6.98 0.14 2.86
N ILE A 185 6.68 1.35 2.39
CA ILE A 185 7.63 2.19 1.65
C ILE A 185 8.82 2.57 2.54
N ALA A 186 8.55 3.08 3.75
CA ALA A 186 9.61 3.46 4.68
C ALA A 186 10.50 2.27 5.10
N LYS A 187 9.94 1.06 5.10
CA LYS A 187 10.65 -0.21 5.33
C LYS A 187 11.31 -0.79 4.08
N ARG A 188 11.18 -0.14 2.92
CA ARG A 188 11.70 -0.59 1.61
C ARG A 188 11.15 -1.95 1.13
N VAL A 189 10.01 -2.36 1.66
CA VAL A 189 9.24 -3.50 1.13
C VAL A 189 8.59 -3.12 -0.21
N MET A 190 8.23 -1.83 -0.34
CA MET A 190 7.69 -1.25 -1.56
C MET A 190 8.50 -0.01 -1.94
N GLY A 191 8.59 0.28 -3.24
CA GLY A 191 9.23 1.51 -3.72
C GLY A 191 8.28 2.71 -3.66
N MET A 192 8.80 3.90 -3.34
CA MET A 192 8.03 5.16 -3.45
C MET A 192 7.49 5.37 -4.89
N GLY A 193 8.25 4.99 -5.92
CA GLY A 193 7.80 5.03 -7.31
C GLY A 193 7.32 6.41 -7.81
N ARG A 194 6.92 6.48 -9.08
CA ARG A 194 6.39 7.72 -9.67
C ARG A 194 4.96 8.02 -9.20
N TRP A 195 4.12 6.97 -9.11
CA TRP A 195 2.68 7.10 -8.87
C TRP A 195 2.32 7.71 -7.50
N ARG A 196 3.08 7.43 -6.43
CA ARG A 196 2.81 8.06 -5.11
C ARG A 196 3.16 9.55 -5.09
N THR A 197 4.20 9.97 -5.80
CA THR A 197 4.48 11.41 -5.91
C THR A 197 3.40 12.11 -6.73
N GLN A 198 2.95 11.48 -7.81
CA GLN A 198 1.80 11.97 -8.58
C GLN A 198 0.51 12.06 -7.76
N TYR A 199 0.30 11.12 -6.85
CA TYR A 199 -0.82 11.17 -5.92
C TYR A 199 -0.74 12.39 -4.97
N ILE A 200 0.45 12.74 -4.47
CA ILE A 200 0.66 13.97 -3.68
C ILE A 200 0.35 15.21 -4.51
N ILE A 201 0.83 15.26 -5.75
CA ILE A 201 0.57 16.35 -6.70
C ILE A 201 -0.93 16.51 -6.92
N LEU A 202 -1.65 15.43 -7.22
CA LEU A 202 -3.10 15.46 -7.37
C LEU A 202 -3.78 16.01 -6.12
N ALA A 203 -3.36 15.59 -4.93
CA ALA A 203 -3.98 16.00 -3.67
C ALA A 203 -3.71 17.45 -3.27
N LEU A 204 -2.56 18.03 -3.66
CA LEU A 204 -2.12 19.35 -3.20
C LEU A 204 -2.15 20.43 -4.28
N GLU A 205 -1.96 20.10 -5.55
CA GLU A 205 -1.82 21.08 -6.64
C GLU A 205 -3.11 21.33 -7.42
N LYS A 206 -4.01 20.33 -7.49
CA LYS A 206 -5.31 20.46 -8.15
C LYS A 206 -6.19 21.47 -7.40
N ASP A 207 -6.74 22.41 -8.16
CA ASP A 207 -7.78 23.30 -7.64
C ASP A 207 -9.07 22.52 -7.37
N ILE A 208 -9.62 22.69 -6.17
CA ILE A 208 -10.84 22.01 -5.75
C ILE A 208 -12.04 22.78 -6.29
N ASP A 209 -12.83 22.14 -7.14
CA ASP A 209 -14.03 22.72 -7.75
C ASP A 209 -15.31 22.03 -7.27
N ASP A 210 -16.46 22.41 -7.83
CA ASP A 210 -17.75 21.84 -7.45
C ASP A 210 -17.88 20.36 -7.86
N SER A 211 -17.14 19.90 -8.87
CA SER A 211 -17.14 18.49 -9.26
C SER A 211 -16.56 17.62 -8.15
N ASP A 212 -15.52 18.09 -7.46
CA ASP A 212 -14.90 17.37 -6.34
C ASP A 212 -15.84 17.18 -5.15
N ARG A 213 -16.88 18.02 -5.03
CA ARG A 213 -17.89 17.93 -3.97
C ARG A 213 -19.04 16.99 -4.30
N GLN A 214 -19.21 16.62 -5.57
CA GLN A 214 -20.31 15.79 -6.04
C GLN A 214 -19.91 14.31 -6.18
N ILE A 215 -20.90 13.42 -6.14
CA ILE A 215 -20.69 12.02 -6.51
C ILE A 215 -20.39 11.97 -8.01
N ALA A 216 -19.29 11.32 -8.40
CA ALA A 216 -18.88 11.25 -9.80
C ALA A 216 -19.92 10.53 -10.67
N ILE A 217 -20.16 11.07 -11.87
CA ILE A 217 -21.12 10.51 -12.85
C ILE A 217 -20.62 9.24 -13.54
N ASN A 218 -19.30 9.00 -13.55
CA ASN A 218 -18.63 7.79 -14.04
C ASN A 218 -17.27 7.60 -13.34
N ASP A 219 -16.63 6.43 -13.53
CA ASP A 219 -15.35 6.12 -12.90
C ASP A 219 -14.18 6.95 -13.44
N ALA A 220 -14.27 7.47 -14.67
CA ALA A 220 -13.24 8.35 -15.23
C ALA A 220 -13.25 9.71 -14.52
N VAL A 221 -14.42 10.31 -14.33
CA VAL A 221 -14.58 11.53 -13.52
C VAL A 221 -14.17 11.26 -12.07
N GLY A 222 -14.58 10.12 -11.50
CA GLY A 222 -14.20 9.75 -10.13
C GLY A 222 -12.69 9.54 -9.94
N TYR A 223 -11.95 9.22 -11.00
CA TYR A 223 -10.50 9.05 -10.95
C TYR A 223 -9.79 10.39 -10.73
N GLU A 224 -10.31 11.47 -11.31
CA GLU A 224 -9.71 12.81 -11.25
C GLU A 224 -10.21 13.65 -10.06
N GLN A 225 -11.27 13.19 -9.36
CA GLN A 225 -11.84 13.89 -8.22
C GLN A 225 -10.95 13.82 -6.98
N VAL A 226 -10.70 14.98 -6.36
CA VAL A 226 -10.01 15.11 -5.08
C VAL A 226 -11.02 15.17 -3.94
N LYS A 227 -11.12 14.07 -3.18
CA LYS A 227 -11.85 13.99 -1.91
C LYS A 227 -10.91 14.30 -0.74
N LEU A 228 -10.94 15.52 -0.20
CA LEU A 228 -9.95 15.98 0.79
C LEU A 228 -9.91 15.10 2.06
N ASP A 229 -11.05 14.58 2.50
CA ASP A 229 -11.21 13.69 3.65
C ASP A 229 -10.59 12.29 3.45
N PHE A 230 -10.27 11.92 2.21
CA PHE A 230 -9.46 10.75 1.86
C PHE A 230 -8.00 11.14 1.59
N HIS A 231 -7.79 12.11 0.70
CA HIS A 231 -6.47 12.42 0.15
C HIS A 231 -5.54 13.02 1.21
N ILE A 232 -6.01 14.00 2.00
CA ILE A 232 -5.15 14.70 2.96
C ILE A 232 -4.67 13.75 4.08
N PRO A 233 -5.53 12.91 4.69
CA PRO A 233 -5.05 11.89 5.60
C PRO A 233 -4.09 10.89 4.93
N ALA A 234 -4.37 10.42 3.71
CA ALA A 234 -3.52 9.48 3.00
C ALA A 234 -2.10 10.04 2.73
N ILE A 235 -1.98 11.26 2.20
CA ILE A 235 -0.66 11.89 1.98
C ILE A 235 0.05 12.21 3.30
N SER A 236 -0.70 12.48 4.38
CA SER A 236 -0.09 12.72 5.70
C SER A 236 0.67 11.50 6.20
N PHE A 237 0.23 10.28 5.87
CA PHE A 237 0.98 9.06 6.18
C PHE A 237 2.28 8.99 5.37
N LEU A 238 2.25 9.30 4.06
CA LEU A 238 3.45 9.34 3.23
C LEU A 238 4.49 10.33 3.77
N PHE A 239 4.07 11.55 4.16
CA PHE A 239 4.97 12.51 4.79
C PHE A 239 5.48 12.00 6.14
N ARG A 240 4.60 11.45 7.00
CA ARG A 240 4.99 10.93 8.32
C ARG A 240 6.13 9.93 8.25
N TYR A 241 6.09 9.00 7.31
CA TYR A 241 7.09 7.93 7.23
C TYR A 241 8.21 8.19 6.22
N SER A 242 8.02 9.10 5.26
CA SER A 242 8.92 9.24 4.11
C SER A 242 9.17 10.69 3.67
N ALA A 243 8.88 11.70 4.50
CA ALA A 243 9.08 13.12 4.13
C ALA A 243 10.48 13.43 3.58
N ARG A 244 11.55 12.86 4.15
CA ARG A 244 12.93 13.08 3.65
C ARG A 244 13.15 12.53 2.25
N GLU A 245 12.63 11.34 1.96
CA GLU A 245 12.72 10.77 0.62
C GLU A 245 11.89 11.58 -0.37
N ILE A 246 10.69 12.02 0.01
CA ILE A 246 9.83 12.88 -0.81
C ILE A 246 10.54 14.21 -1.08
N TYR A 247 11.10 14.85 -0.05
CA TYR A 247 11.87 16.09 -0.18
C TYR A 247 13.05 15.92 -1.14
N GLY A 248 13.87 14.89 -0.96
CA GLY A 248 14.99 14.60 -1.83
C GLY A 248 14.56 14.40 -3.30
N ARG A 249 13.45 13.70 -3.53
CA ARG A 249 12.90 13.50 -4.89
C ARG A 249 12.34 14.79 -5.49
N VAL A 250 11.62 15.60 -4.71
CA VAL A 250 10.91 16.79 -5.20
C VAL A 250 11.84 17.98 -5.36
N VAL A 251 12.71 18.23 -4.38
CA VAL A 251 13.58 19.42 -4.33
C VAL A 251 14.89 19.21 -5.07
N HIS A 252 15.50 18.01 -4.95
CA HIS A 252 16.81 17.71 -5.54
C HIS A 252 16.74 16.79 -6.77
N GLY A 253 15.63 16.09 -6.97
CA GLY A 253 15.41 15.28 -8.16
C GLY A 253 15.14 16.13 -9.40
N ASP A 254 15.25 15.52 -10.58
CA ASP A 254 14.94 16.21 -11.83
C ASP A 254 13.42 16.42 -11.93
N VAL A 255 12.97 17.62 -11.53
CA VAL A 255 11.56 18.05 -11.52
C VAL A 255 10.90 17.86 -12.89
N LYS A 256 11.68 17.92 -13.97
CA LYS A 256 11.21 17.84 -15.36
C LYS A 256 10.63 16.47 -15.73
N ASP A 257 11.07 15.40 -15.07
CA ASP A 257 10.62 14.03 -15.36
C ASP A 257 9.45 13.55 -14.50
N MET A 258 9.18 14.22 -13.37
CA MET A 258 8.23 13.70 -12.40
C MET A 258 6.78 13.97 -12.76
N THR A 259 6.49 15.10 -13.42
CA THR A 259 5.15 15.48 -13.89
C THR A 259 5.25 16.73 -14.76
N GLN A 260 5.39 16.55 -16.08
CA GLN A 260 5.15 17.67 -16.98
C GLN A 260 3.68 18.08 -16.82
N ALA A 261 3.38 19.35 -16.51
CA ALA A 261 2.01 19.86 -16.48
C ALA A 261 1.27 19.59 -17.81
N ARG A 262 2.03 19.48 -18.90
CA ARG A 262 1.56 19.01 -20.21
C ARG A 262 0.94 17.60 -20.20
N LEU A 263 1.42 16.70 -19.35
CA LEU A 263 0.90 15.34 -19.20
C LEU A 263 -0.35 15.29 -18.32
N TRP A 264 -0.52 16.23 -17.37
CA TRP A 264 -1.69 16.37 -16.50
C TRP A 264 -2.21 17.82 -16.44
N PRO A 265 -2.82 18.32 -17.52
CA PRO A 265 -3.33 19.69 -17.57
C PRO A 265 -4.42 19.91 -16.54
N GLY A 266 -4.36 21.02 -15.79
CA GLY A 266 -5.34 21.36 -14.76
C GLY A 266 -5.18 20.63 -13.42
N VAL A 267 -4.18 19.75 -13.30
CA VAL A 267 -3.86 19.04 -12.04
C VAL A 267 -2.46 19.43 -11.55
N ALA A 268 -1.44 19.24 -12.38
CA ALA A 268 -0.07 19.57 -12.02
C ALA A 268 0.24 21.03 -12.37
N ARG A 269 0.83 21.76 -11.41
CA ARG A 269 1.28 23.14 -11.60
C ARG A 269 2.72 23.16 -12.12
N GLU A 270 3.02 24.19 -12.91
CA GLU A 270 4.38 24.48 -13.35
C GLU A 270 5.10 25.29 -12.27
N PHE A 271 6.32 24.87 -11.95
CA PHE A 271 7.23 25.53 -11.00
C PHE A 271 8.60 25.65 -11.64
N GLU A 272 9.37 26.68 -11.30
CA GLU A 272 10.70 26.87 -11.87
C GLU A 272 11.69 25.83 -11.32
N ASN A 273 11.47 25.40 -10.06
CA ASN A 273 12.29 24.42 -9.37
C ASN A 273 11.49 23.65 -8.30
N GLY A 274 12.13 22.64 -7.71
CA GLY A 274 11.51 21.76 -6.73
C GLY A 274 11.25 22.41 -5.37
N ALA A 275 12.06 23.41 -4.99
CA ALA A 275 11.87 24.13 -3.73
C ALA A 275 10.60 24.99 -3.77
N GLU A 276 10.27 25.59 -4.92
CA GLU A 276 9.01 26.31 -5.11
C GLU A 276 7.79 25.37 -4.99
N ARG A 277 7.84 24.20 -5.61
CA ARG A 277 6.78 23.18 -5.46
C ARG A 277 6.61 22.77 -4.01
N TRP A 278 7.72 22.52 -3.30
CA TRP A 278 7.69 22.17 -1.89
C TRP A 278 7.08 23.28 -1.03
N SER A 279 7.48 24.54 -1.26
CA SER A 279 6.95 25.71 -0.57
C SER A 279 5.45 25.89 -0.82
N PHE A 280 5.00 25.65 -2.05
CA PHE A 280 3.58 25.65 -2.40
C PHE A 280 2.81 24.54 -1.66
N TRP A 281 3.34 23.32 -1.58
CA TRP A 281 2.73 22.24 -0.81
C TRP A 281 2.61 22.59 0.67
N THR A 282 3.65 23.20 1.26
CA THR A 282 3.64 23.69 2.65
C THR A 282 2.52 24.71 2.84
N GLN A 283 2.47 25.77 2.03
CA GLN A 283 1.41 26.79 2.10
C GLN A 283 0.01 26.16 1.96
N ARG A 284 -0.15 25.23 1.02
CA ARG A 284 -1.44 24.55 0.81
C ARG A 284 -1.89 23.77 2.05
N LEU A 285 -0.98 23.08 2.71
CA LEU A 285 -1.27 22.35 3.94
C LEU A 285 -1.56 23.30 5.11
N GLU A 286 -0.91 24.47 5.19
CA GLU A 286 -1.22 25.50 6.19
C GLU A 286 -2.65 26.03 6.04
N GLU A 287 -3.07 26.31 4.80
CA GLU A 287 -4.46 26.70 4.49
C GLU A 287 -5.46 25.63 4.92
N LEU A 288 -5.16 24.36 4.66
CA LEU A 288 -6.01 23.23 5.05
C LEU A 288 -6.02 23.00 6.57
N ALA A 289 -4.92 23.29 7.26
CA ALA A 289 -4.80 23.22 8.71
C ALA A 289 -5.58 24.34 9.44
N GLY A 290 -5.60 25.55 8.87
CA GLY A 290 -6.29 26.72 9.44
C GLY A 290 -7.72 26.95 8.93
N GLY A 291 -8.12 26.26 7.85
CA GLY A 291 -9.40 26.46 7.18
C GLY A 291 -10.61 25.88 7.91
N LYS A 292 -11.81 26.17 7.38
CA LYS A 292 -13.09 25.59 7.84
C LYS A 292 -13.34 24.15 7.36
N VAL A 293 -12.29 23.46 6.90
CA VAL A 293 -12.39 22.08 6.41
C VAL A 293 -12.61 21.15 7.62
N GLY A 294 -13.20 19.96 7.40
CA GLY A 294 -13.50 19.02 8.49
C GLY A 294 -12.27 18.74 9.39
N ASN A 295 -12.51 18.56 10.70
CA ASN A 295 -11.47 18.46 11.73
C ASN A 295 -10.36 17.44 11.40
N GLU A 296 -10.72 16.31 10.80
CA GLU A 296 -9.77 15.25 10.42
C GLU A 296 -8.78 15.69 9.34
N VAL A 297 -9.22 16.51 8.37
CA VAL A 297 -8.35 17.09 7.34
C VAL A 297 -7.37 18.07 7.97
N ALA A 298 -7.84 18.93 8.86
CA ALA A 298 -6.98 19.90 9.54
C ALA A 298 -5.94 19.22 10.46
N VAL A 299 -6.29 18.12 11.13
CA VAL A 299 -5.35 17.31 11.91
C VAL A 299 -4.32 16.64 11.01
N ALA A 300 -4.74 16.02 9.91
CA ALA A 300 -3.84 15.38 8.95
C ALA A 300 -2.88 16.38 8.31
N ALA A 301 -3.36 17.56 7.92
CA ALA A 301 -2.53 18.62 7.35
C ALA A 301 -1.44 19.09 8.33
N ARG A 302 -1.79 19.29 9.60
CA ARG A 302 -0.81 19.60 10.66
C ARG A 302 0.23 18.49 10.84
N SER A 303 -0.20 17.22 10.79
CA SER A 303 0.72 16.08 10.88
C SER A 303 1.69 16.05 9.69
N ALA A 304 1.23 16.38 8.48
CA ALA A 304 2.07 16.45 7.29
C ALA A 304 3.10 17.60 7.43
N LEU A 305 2.65 18.81 7.79
CA LEU A 305 3.51 19.97 8.02
C LEU A 305 4.62 19.69 9.04
N ALA A 306 4.26 19.09 10.18
CA ALA A 306 5.23 18.72 11.21
C ALA A 306 6.31 17.76 10.67
N SER A 307 5.95 16.86 9.75
CA SER A 307 6.88 15.92 9.13
C SER A 307 7.74 16.58 8.05
N MET A 308 7.17 17.52 7.31
CA MET A 308 7.87 18.30 6.28
C MET A 308 8.93 19.23 6.88
N ALA A 309 8.61 19.93 7.97
CA ALA A 309 9.53 20.86 8.64
C ALA A 309 10.86 20.19 9.08
N VAL A 310 10.81 18.94 9.54
CA VAL A 310 12.00 18.16 9.95
C VAL A 310 12.99 17.93 8.79
N CYS A 311 12.56 18.10 7.54
CA CYS A 311 13.40 17.90 6.36
C CYS A 311 14.13 19.16 5.91
N GLU A 312 13.65 20.35 6.29
CA GLU A 312 14.25 21.64 5.91
C GLU A 312 15.42 22.02 6.83
N ASP A 313 15.45 21.47 8.05
CA ASP A 313 16.47 21.71 9.08
C ASP A 313 17.68 20.75 9.02
N ALA A 314 17.74 19.83 8.05
CA ALA A 314 18.72 18.74 7.95
C ALA A 314 19.64 18.86 6.73
#